data_AF-A0AAD9I6J8-F1
#
_entry.id   AF-A0AAD9I6J8-F1
#
_cell.length_a   1.000
_cell.length_b   1.000
_cell.length_c   1.000
_cell.angle_alpha   90.00
_cell.angle_beta   90.00
_cell.angle_gamma   90.00
#
_symmetry.space_group_name_H-M   'P 1'
#
loop_
_entity.id
_entity.type
_entity.pdbx_description
1 polymer ?
#
loop_
_entity_poly.entity_id
_entity_poly.type
_entity_poly.pdbx_seq_one_letter_code
_entity_poly.pdbx_strand_id
1 'polypeptide(L)'
;MASSSPFVDERTSVCDKPIILPNQEAVFGRRPRWTRIMDHGRTFWWAYLIGVASNIILIVCMVIFVGIPNTIQGLVDQATLTMDGFALSDTQSDSFMLSINATLLSPSVADSAQFHPFDGSVYLEDLPGHTPFAKVKFPRLRSAAVQAVNISEFAPIEDLGAFTTFNQWLLQNDSLRVTVSGRMRVKVPGVAKKFCVDFTKTVTMPGLRRLDGLNITQSTLALEEEHDGDDDDDDDDDDDDDDDKDGGGGGSNLFGYITVPNYSDATLEIGNVAFDTFFDNMKLGVTQVYDMTLQPGMNNNFSMRANLSRAPMLAALQQRPYCENGGKLPLRLVATSVENGDQALSYFTSALATANLTTVLDVGSGLKALELPPSVFQCSS
;
A
#
# COMPACT_ATOMS: atom_id res chain seq x y z
N MET A 1 -15.91 97.78 103.40
CA MET A 1 -16.82 98.77 102.77
C MET A 1 -17.36 98.11 101.51
N ALA A 2 -18.42 97.30 101.59
CA ALA A 2 -19.83 97.65 101.77
C ALA A 2 -20.48 98.19 100.47
N SER A 3 -21.55 97.50 100.06
CA SER A 3 -22.61 97.88 99.10
C SER A 3 -22.24 97.77 97.61
N SER A 4 -23.02 97.18 96.71
CA SER A 4 -24.48 97.00 96.68
C SER A 4 -24.93 95.93 95.65
N SER A 5 -25.92 95.13 96.04
CA SER A 5 -26.76 94.18 95.27
C SER A 5 -27.67 94.88 94.22
N PRO A 6 -28.45 94.18 93.36
CA PRO A 6 -29.64 93.35 93.73
C PRO A 6 -29.68 91.96 93.03
N PHE A 7 -30.23 90.87 93.61
CA PHE A 7 -31.66 90.54 93.89
C PHE A 7 -32.44 90.31 92.58
N VAL A 8 -32.98 89.14 92.23
CA VAL A 8 -34.19 88.40 92.73
C VAL A 8 -34.17 87.01 92.02
N ASP A 9 -34.20 85.86 92.71
CA ASP A 9 -35.40 85.06 93.12
C ASP A 9 -36.21 84.54 91.91
N GLU A 10 -36.78 83.33 91.84
CA GLU A 10 -37.43 82.56 92.89
C GLU A 10 -37.89 81.18 92.34
N ARG A 11 -38.03 80.23 93.26
CA ARG A 11 -39.09 79.21 93.33
C ARG A 11 -38.97 77.85 92.58
N THR A 12 -38.70 76.83 93.42
CA THR A 12 -39.53 75.59 93.64
C THR A 12 -39.68 74.57 92.51
N SER A 13 -39.78 73.26 92.73
CA SER A 13 -39.79 72.40 93.91
C SER A 13 -39.79 70.96 93.41
N VAL A 14 -39.04 70.09 94.10
CA VAL A 14 -39.48 68.79 94.63
C VAL A 14 -40.61 68.06 93.90
N CYS A 15 -40.33 66.90 93.32
CA CYS A 15 -40.92 65.63 93.77
C CYS A 15 -40.19 64.43 93.15
N ASP A 16 -40.02 63.43 94.01
CA ASP A 16 -39.17 62.26 93.89
C ASP A 16 -40.05 61.02 93.60
N LYS A 17 -39.46 60.02 92.92
CA LYS A 17 -39.79 58.57 92.94
C LYS A 17 -40.92 57.96 92.07
N PRO A 18 -40.82 56.63 91.76
CA PRO A 18 -40.56 56.14 90.40
C PRO A 18 -41.79 55.49 89.75
N ILE A 19 -41.77 55.36 88.42
CA ILE A 19 -42.78 54.65 87.65
C ILE A 19 -42.12 53.48 86.90
N ILE A 20 -42.49 52.26 87.28
CA ILE A 20 -42.24 51.03 86.52
C ILE A 20 -43.24 51.00 85.36
N LEU A 21 -42.76 50.82 84.13
CA LEU A 21 -43.56 50.54 82.93
C LEU A 21 -42.99 49.34 82.16
N PRO A 22 -43.84 48.66 81.37
CA PRO A 22 -43.87 47.21 81.26
C PRO A 22 -42.94 46.65 80.18
N ASN A 23 -42.73 45.33 80.31
CA ASN A 23 -42.19 44.38 79.34
C ASN A 23 -42.38 44.83 77.88
N GLN A 24 -41.28 45.20 77.21
CA GLN A 24 -41.27 45.45 75.78
C GLN A 24 -40.88 44.17 75.05
N GLU A 25 -41.86 43.53 74.41
CA GLU A 25 -41.61 42.43 73.48
C GLU A 25 -40.76 42.92 72.31
N ALA A 26 -39.71 42.17 72.00
CA ALA A 26 -38.82 42.44 70.89
C ALA A 26 -39.56 42.24 69.56
N VAL A 27 -39.81 43.34 68.83
CA VAL A 27 -40.22 43.31 67.43
C VAL A 27 -39.03 42.79 66.61
N PHE A 28 -39.05 41.51 66.25
CA PHE A 28 -38.12 40.91 65.30
C PHE A 28 -38.37 41.48 63.89
N GLY A 29 -37.70 42.58 63.56
CA GLY A 29 -37.58 43.05 62.19
C GLY A 29 -36.91 41.98 61.33
N ARG A 30 -37.64 41.44 60.34
CA ARG A 30 -37.04 40.60 59.28
C ARG A 30 -36.01 41.44 58.54
N ARG A 31 -34.73 41.09 58.70
CA ARG A 31 -33.62 41.67 57.93
C ARG A 31 -33.86 41.44 56.42
N PRO A 32 -33.59 42.42 55.54
CA PRO A 32 -33.81 42.27 54.11
C PRO A 32 -32.92 41.16 53.55
N ARG A 33 -33.51 40.28 52.74
CA ARG A 33 -32.91 39.03 52.22
C ARG A 33 -31.70 39.26 51.29
N TRP A 34 -31.42 40.51 50.93
CA TRP A 34 -30.41 40.93 49.94
C TRP A 34 -29.03 41.27 50.53
N THR A 35 -28.91 41.65 51.81
CA THR A 35 -27.59 41.93 52.44
C THR A 35 -26.80 40.65 52.78
N ARG A 36 -27.46 39.49 52.96
CA ARG A 36 -26.77 38.20 53.19
C ARG A 36 -26.10 37.61 51.95
N ILE A 37 -26.47 38.05 50.76
CA ILE A 37 -25.91 37.55 49.49
C ILE A 37 -24.57 38.26 49.20
N MET A 38 -24.42 39.53 49.61
CA MET A 38 -23.18 40.31 49.40
C MET A 38 -22.04 39.91 50.36
N ASP A 39 -22.34 39.44 51.57
CA ASP A 39 -21.33 38.93 52.51
C ASP A 39 -20.84 37.50 52.17
N HIS A 40 -21.63 36.73 51.41
CA HIS A 40 -21.23 35.40 50.92
C HIS A 40 -20.10 35.48 49.87
N GLY A 41 -20.13 36.50 49.00
CA GLY A 41 -19.13 36.70 47.95
C GLY A 41 -17.75 37.15 48.46
N ARG A 42 -17.66 37.68 49.69
CA ARG A 42 -16.40 38.22 50.25
C ARG A 42 -15.70 37.25 51.20
N THR A 43 -16.44 36.30 51.78
CA THR A 43 -15.92 35.32 52.75
C THR A 43 -15.59 33.96 52.12
N PHE A 44 -16.31 33.59 51.05
CA PHE A 44 -16.15 32.31 50.33
C PHE A 44 -15.63 32.46 48.90
N TRP A 45 -15.06 33.62 48.53
CA TRP A 45 -14.48 33.87 47.21
C TRP A 45 -13.44 32.80 46.81
N TRP A 46 -12.66 32.31 47.77
CA TRP A 46 -11.69 31.23 47.57
C TRP A 46 -12.36 29.89 47.18
N ALA A 47 -13.57 29.58 47.67
CA ALA A 47 -14.28 28.36 47.32
C ALA A 47 -14.83 28.41 45.88
N TYR A 48 -15.34 29.58 45.44
CA TYR A 48 -15.72 29.80 44.04
C TYR A 48 -14.50 29.77 43.12
N LEU A 49 -13.36 30.34 43.56
CA LEU A 49 -12.10 30.29 42.81
C LEU A 49 -11.60 28.84 42.66
N ILE A 50 -11.64 28.02 43.72
CA ILE A 50 -11.30 26.59 43.66
C ILE A 50 -12.28 25.84 42.75
N GLY A 51 -13.58 26.13 42.82
CA GLY A 51 -14.59 25.51 41.95
C GLY A 51 -14.35 25.83 40.47
N VAL A 52 -14.06 27.09 40.14
CA VAL A 52 -13.71 27.53 38.79
C VAL A 52 -12.38 26.90 38.34
N ALA A 53 -11.36 26.90 39.19
CA ALA A 53 -10.08 26.26 38.88
C ALA A 53 -10.24 24.74 38.61
N SER A 54 -11.03 24.05 39.42
CA SER A 54 -11.34 22.64 39.24
C SER A 54 -12.09 22.38 37.92
N ASN A 55 -13.04 23.25 37.58
CA ASN A 55 -13.75 23.17 36.30
C ASN A 55 -12.83 23.42 35.10
N ILE A 56 -11.94 24.42 35.18
CA ILE A 56 -10.92 24.68 34.14
C ILE A 56 -10.01 23.46 33.98
N ILE A 57 -9.54 22.87 35.08
CA ILE A 57 -8.72 21.65 35.03
C ILE A 57 -9.48 20.51 34.35
N LEU A 58 -10.75 20.29 34.70
CA LEU A 58 -11.58 19.26 34.05
C LEU A 58 -11.72 19.51 32.55
N ILE A 59 -11.98 20.76 32.12
CA ILE A 59 -12.06 21.13 30.70
C ILE A 59 -10.72 20.88 30.00
N VAL A 60 -9.61 21.32 30.59
CA VAL A 60 -8.26 21.11 30.04
C VAL A 60 -7.95 19.61 29.92
N CYS A 61 -8.29 18.82 30.93
CA CYS A 61 -8.17 17.36 30.87
C CYS A 61 -9.02 16.77 29.73
N MET A 62 -10.28 17.19 29.58
CA MET A 62 -11.14 16.72 28.48
C MET A 62 -10.57 17.06 27.11
N VAL A 63 -10.08 18.29 26.91
CA VAL A 63 -9.45 18.69 25.65
C VAL A 63 -8.21 17.84 25.36
N ILE A 64 -7.31 17.66 26.35
CA ILE A 64 -6.06 16.92 26.15
C ILE A 64 -6.31 15.43 25.93
N PHE A 65 -7.21 14.79 26.69
CA PHE A 65 -7.38 13.34 26.67
C PHE A 65 -8.42 12.84 25.67
N VAL A 66 -9.41 13.67 25.30
CA VAL A 66 -10.51 13.27 24.40
C VAL A 66 -10.52 14.14 23.15
N GLY A 67 -10.44 15.46 23.29
CA GLY A 67 -10.53 16.39 22.15
C GLY A 67 -9.42 16.20 21.12
N ILE A 68 -8.16 16.34 21.56
CA ILE A 68 -6.98 16.24 20.69
C ILE A 68 -6.90 14.87 19.96
N PRO A 69 -6.94 13.70 20.63
CA PRO A 69 -6.81 12.42 19.93
C PRO A 69 -7.93 12.18 18.91
N ASN A 70 -9.19 12.56 19.21
CA ASN A 70 -10.29 12.42 18.25
C ASN A 70 -10.09 13.32 17.02
N THR A 71 -9.65 14.56 17.21
CA THR A 71 -9.38 15.45 16.08
C THR A 71 -8.25 14.93 15.20
N ILE A 72 -7.15 14.44 15.79
CA ILE A 72 -6.04 13.90 15.01
C ILE A 72 -6.47 12.63 14.27
N GLN A 73 -7.21 11.72 14.92
CA GLN A 73 -7.74 10.53 14.25
C GLN A 73 -8.63 10.91 13.07
N GLY A 74 -9.57 11.84 13.27
CA GLY A 74 -10.43 12.30 12.18
C GLY A 74 -9.66 12.94 11.00
N LEU A 75 -8.53 13.60 11.25
CA LEU A 75 -7.66 14.13 10.19
C LEU A 75 -6.93 13.02 9.45
N VAL A 76 -6.40 12.02 10.17
CA VAL A 76 -5.77 10.85 9.55
C VAL A 76 -6.79 10.08 8.73
N ASP A 77 -8.02 9.91 9.22
CA ASP A 77 -9.09 9.21 8.51
C ASP A 77 -9.51 9.95 7.23
N GLN A 78 -9.61 11.28 7.28
CA GLN A 78 -9.94 12.13 6.13
C GLN A 78 -8.80 12.27 5.10
N ALA A 79 -7.55 11.99 5.49
CA ALA A 79 -6.44 12.06 4.55
C ALA A 79 -6.58 11.00 3.45
N THR A 80 -6.29 11.37 2.21
CA THR A 80 -6.29 10.47 1.06
C THR A 80 -4.85 10.13 0.70
N LEU A 81 -4.55 8.84 0.57
CA LEU A 81 -3.27 8.38 0.05
C LEU A 81 -3.47 8.02 -1.43
N THR A 82 -2.75 8.70 -2.32
CA THR A 82 -2.68 8.36 -3.75
C THR A 82 -1.33 7.71 -4.03
N MET A 83 -1.31 6.57 -4.71
CA MET A 83 -0.07 5.97 -5.21
C MET A 83 0.17 6.47 -6.63
N ASP A 84 1.35 7.06 -6.84
CA ASP A 84 1.77 7.58 -8.14
C ASP A 84 2.53 6.50 -8.94
N GLY A 85 3.11 5.52 -8.24
CA GLY A 85 3.73 4.32 -8.81
C GLY A 85 4.51 3.55 -7.75
N PHE A 86 4.81 2.29 -8.04
CA PHE A 86 5.71 1.49 -7.21
C PHE A 86 6.56 0.56 -8.07
N ALA A 87 7.72 0.16 -7.55
CA ALA A 87 8.61 -0.78 -8.19
C ALA A 87 9.01 -1.87 -7.19
N LEU A 88 9.00 -3.11 -7.68
CA LEU A 88 9.61 -4.27 -7.05
C LEU A 88 10.83 -4.65 -7.88
N SER A 89 12.01 -4.42 -7.34
CA SER A 89 13.30 -4.75 -7.97
C SER A 89 14.13 -5.65 -7.05
N ASP A 90 15.23 -6.21 -7.54
CA ASP A 90 16.09 -7.14 -6.79
C ASP A 90 15.23 -8.19 -6.06
N THR A 91 14.41 -8.89 -6.84
CA THR A 91 13.43 -9.84 -6.34
C THR A 91 14.12 -11.14 -5.96
N GLN A 92 13.93 -11.55 -4.71
CA GLN A 92 14.51 -12.76 -4.13
C GLN A 92 13.38 -13.68 -3.64
N SER A 93 13.75 -14.88 -3.19
CA SER A 93 12.79 -15.88 -2.72
C SER A 93 12.03 -15.46 -1.46
N ASP A 94 12.64 -14.62 -0.61
CA ASP A 94 12.10 -14.19 0.70
C ASP A 94 12.02 -12.66 0.88
N SER A 95 12.49 -11.88 -0.08
CA SER A 95 12.62 -10.43 0.03
C SER A 95 12.66 -9.74 -1.34
N PHE A 96 12.48 -8.43 -1.33
CA PHE A 96 12.57 -7.60 -2.54
C PHE A 96 12.91 -6.15 -2.18
N MET A 97 13.50 -5.42 -3.11
CA MET A 97 13.63 -3.96 -3.00
C MET A 97 12.29 -3.31 -3.39
N LEU A 98 11.66 -2.68 -2.42
CA LEU A 98 10.42 -1.93 -2.59
C LEU A 98 10.72 -0.45 -2.77
N SER A 99 10.31 0.10 -3.92
CA SER A 99 10.31 1.54 -4.15
C SER A 99 8.90 2.06 -4.34
N ILE A 100 8.45 2.99 -3.48
CA ILE A 100 7.10 3.58 -3.54
C ILE A 100 7.24 5.07 -3.75
N ASN A 101 6.45 5.60 -4.69
CA ASN A 101 6.18 7.02 -4.84
C ASN A 101 4.70 7.27 -4.62
N ALA A 102 4.35 7.95 -3.54
CA ALA A 102 2.98 8.21 -3.17
C ALA A 102 2.80 9.65 -2.68
N THR A 103 1.60 10.17 -2.87
CA THR A 103 1.22 11.50 -2.40
C THR A 103 0.14 11.39 -1.33
N LEU A 104 0.41 11.95 -0.15
CA LEU A 104 -0.56 12.07 0.93
C LEU A 104 -1.24 13.43 0.86
N LEU A 105 -2.55 13.41 0.62
CA LEU A 105 -3.42 14.59 0.61
C LEU A 105 -4.14 14.68 1.95
N SER A 106 -3.91 15.74 2.71
CA SER A 106 -4.53 15.92 4.03
C SER A 106 -5.30 17.23 4.10
N PRO A 107 -6.47 17.28 4.77
CA PRO A 107 -7.07 18.54 5.17
C PRO A 107 -6.06 19.33 5.99
N SER A 108 -5.68 20.52 5.55
CA SER A 108 -4.71 21.37 6.25
C SER A 108 -5.31 21.90 7.55
N VAL A 109 -4.98 21.29 8.71
CA VAL A 109 -5.55 21.78 9.99
C VAL A 109 -4.57 21.73 11.18
N ALA A 110 -3.27 21.52 10.96
CA ALA A 110 -2.31 21.69 12.04
C ALA A 110 -0.94 22.11 11.50
N ASP A 111 -0.69 23.40 11.35
CA ASP A 111 0.55 24.00 10.80
C ASP A 111 1.87 23.63 11.53
N SER A 112 1.88 22.59 12.35
CA SER A 112 3.03 22.20 13.16
C SER A 112 2.97 20.79 13.77
N ALA A 113 1.96 19.96 13.46
CA ALA A 113 1.92 18.58 13.94
C ALA A 113 3.00 17.72 13.25
N GLN A 114 3.71 16.92 14.03
CA GLN A 114 4.75 16.01 13.55
C GLN A 114 4.32 14.57 13.75
N PHE A 115 4.32 13.79 12.67
CA PHE A 115 4.00 12.38 12.66
C PHE A 115 5.30 11.59 12.68
N HIS A 116 5.52 10.79 13.71
CA HIS A 116 6.73 9.99 13.84
C HIS A 116 6.75 8.82 12.84
N PRO A 117 7.96 8.33 12.47
CA PRO A 117 8.09 7.10 11.69
C PRO A 117 7.35 5.93 12.34
N PHE A 118 6.79 5.06 11.50
CA PHE A 118 6.07 3.86 11.92
C PHE A 118 6.13 2.80 10.82
N ASP A 119 5.91 1.55 11.20
CA ASP A 119 5.82 0.43 10.26
C ASP A 119 4.36 0.19 9.90
N GLY A 120 4.06 0.17 8.60
CA GLY A 120 2.75 -0.16 8.06
C GLY A 120 2.73 -1.59 7.51
N SER A 121 1.84 -2.42 8.01
CA SER A 121 1.56 -3.75 7.46
C SER A 121 0.68 -3.63 6.22
N VAL A 122 1.06 -4.31 5.14
CA VAL A 122 0.36 -4.29 3.86
C VAL A 122 -0.37 -5.60 3.63
N TYR A 123 -1.66 -5.53 3.30
CA TYR A 123 -2.51 -6.69 3.03
C TYR A 123 -3.55 -6.42 1.93
N LEU A 124 -4.12 -7.49 1.39
CA LEU A 124 -5.25 -7.42 0.46
C LEU A 124 -6.54 -7.10 1.21
N GLU A 125 -7.22 -6.00 0.86
CA GLU A 125 -8.43 -5.54 1.56
C GLU A 125 -9.61 -6.49 1.37
N ASP A 126 -9.75 -7.07 0.18
CA ASP A 126 -10.86 -7.97 -0.14
C ASP A 126 -10.64 -9.41 0.35
N LEU A 127 -9.46 -9.73 0.90
CA LEU A 127 -9.13 -11.07 1.36
C LEU A 127 -9.50 -11.23 2.85
N PRO A 128 -10.40 -12.17 3.22
CA PRO A 128 -10.72 -12.43 4.61
C PRO A 128 -9.48 -12.80 5.42
N GLY A 129 -9.35 -12.21 6.61
CA GLY A 129 -8.21 -12.44 7.52
C GLY A 129 -7.13 -11.35 7.46
N HIS A 130 -7.08 -10.53 6.40
CA HIS A 130 -6.15 -9.40 6.26
C HIS A 130 -4.70 -9.79 6.60
N THR A 131 -4.27 -11.00 6.20
CA THR A 131 -2.92 -11.49 6.45
C THR A 131 -1.92 -10.58 5.74
N PRO A 132 -0.99 -9.93 6.47
CA PRO A 132 0.00 -9.06 5.86
C PRO A 132 1.02 -9.85 5.04
N PHE A 133 1.37 -9.36 3.86
CA PHE A 133 2.40 -9.95 3.00
C PHE A 133 3.71 -9.14 2.97
N ALA A 134 3.67 -7.87 3.38
CA ALA A 134 4.85 -7.01 3.45
C ALA A 134 4.70 -5.94 4.55
N LYS A 135 5.82 -5.32 4.92
CA LYS A 135 5.84 -4.10 5.73
C LYS A 135 6.50 -2.96 4.97
N VAL A 136 5.99 -1.76 5.19
CA VAL A 136 6.50 -0.50 4.64
C VAL A 136 6.88 0.42 5.79
N LYS A 137 8.11 0.92 5.82
CA LYS A 137 8.55 1.88 6.84
C LYS A 137 8.23 3.30 6.40
N PHE A 138 7.23 3.89 7.03
CA PHE A 138 6.89 5.28 6.77
C PHE A 138 7.90 6.22 7.45
N PRO A 139 8.46 7.20 6.73
CA PRO A 139 9.35 8.18 7.32
C PRO A 139 8.58 9.15 8.23
N ARG A 140 9.30 10.09 8.83
CA ARG A 140 8.66 11.18 9.59
C ARG A 140 7.84 12.05 8.65
N LEU A 141 6.54 12.15 8.89
CA LEU A 141 5.62 12.99 8.09
C LEU A 141 5.35 14.32 8.81
N ARG A 142 5.05 15.37 8.03
CA ARG A 142 4.68 16.69 8.55
C ARG A 142 3.26 16.99 8.09
N SER A 143 2.51 17.75 8.88
CA SER A 143 1.21 18.23 8.44
C SER A 143 1.39 19.22 7.27
N ALA A 144 1.17 18.73 6.06
CA ALA A 144 1.13 19.50 4.83
C ALA A 144 -0.12 19.09 4.05
N ALA A 145 -0.70 20.01 3.28
CA ALA A 145 -1.87 19.72 2.44
C ALA A 145 -1.57 18.63 1.39
N VAL A 146 -0.33 18.62 0.90
CA VAL A 146 0.20 17.66 -0.06
C VAL A 146 1.60 17.26 0.42
N GLN A 147 1.85 15.96 0.59
CA GLN A 147 3.16 15.45 0.98
C GLN A 147 3.56 14.25 0.12
N ALA A 148 4.69 14.36 -0.58
CA ALA A 148 5.31 13.22 -1.25
C ALA A 148 5.95 12.27 -0.22
N VAL A 149 5.75 10.98 -0.42
CA VAL A 149 6.27 9.87 0.37
C VAL A 149 7.06 8.98 -0.59
N ASN A 150 8.38 9.12 -0.53
CA ASN A 150 9.31 8.36 -1.35
C ASN A 150 10.00 7.36 -0.44
N ILE A 151 9.79 6.07 -0.69
CA ILE A 151 10.35 4.97 0.09
C ILE A 151 11.15 4.12 -0.88
N SER A 152 12.36 3.72 -0.47
CA SER A 152 13.20 2.77 -1.20
C SER A 152 13.94 1.95 -0.16
N GLU A 153 13.53 0.69 0.03
CA GLU A 153 14.09 -0.20 1.03
C GLU A 153 13.94 -1.67 0.65
N PHE A 154 14.84 -2.51 1.15
CA PHE A 154 14.62 -3.95 1.16
C PHE A 154 13.53 -4.30 2.18
N ALA A 155 12.49 -4.96 1.68
CA ALA A 155 11.37 -5.45 2.45
C ALA A 155 11.38 -6.99 2.45
N PRO A 156 11.32 -7.64 3.63
CA PRO A 156 11.09 -9.08 3.70
C PRO A 156 9.64 -9.40 3.33
N ILE A 157 9.42 -10.57 2.74
CA ILE A 157 8.11 -11.17 2.54
C ILE A 157 7.63 -11.67 3.91
N GLU A 158 6.59 -11.06 4.45
CA GLU A 158 6.08 -11.38 5.80
C GLU A 158 5.31 -12.72 5.83
N ASP A 159 4.58 -13.00 4.75
CA ASP A 159 3.87 -14.25 4.54
C ASP A 159 3.88 -14.59 3.05
N LEU A 160 4.57 -15.69 2.70
CA LEU A 160 4.74 -16.10 1.31
C LEU A 160 3.41 -16.50 0.65
N GLY A 161 2.47 -17.06 1.41
CA GLY A 161 1.16 -17.46 0.88
C GLY A 161 0.29 -16.25 0.55
N ALA A 162 0.26 -15.25 1.44
CA ALA A 162 -0.42 -13.99 1.21
C ALA A 162 0.24 -13.21 0.07
N PHE A 163 1.57 -13.21 -0.04
CA PHE A 163 2.29 -12.56 -1.14
C PHE A 163 2.04 -13.27 -2.48
N THR A 164 1.98 -14.60 -2.50
CA THR A 164 1.62 -15.37 -3.69
C THR A 164 0.19 -15.06 -4.12
N THR A 165 -0.75 -14.96 -3.17
CA THR A 165 -2.14 -14.57 -3.45
C THR A 165 -2.22 -13.16 -4.01
N PHE A 166 -1.45 -12.21 -3.45
CA PHE A 166 -1.33 -10.86 -3.98
C PHE A 166 -0.86 -10.85 -5.44
N ASN A 167 0.21 -11.59 -5.77
CA ASN A 167 0.70 -11.67 -7.15
C ASN A 167 -0.31 -12.32 -8.12
N GLN A 168 -1.03 -13.34 -7.67
CA GLN A 168 -2.13 -13.95 -8.44
C GLN A 168 -3.24 -12.93 -8.74
N TRP A 169 -3.68 -12.16 -7.73
CA TRP A 169 -4.72 -11.14 -7.91
C TRP A 169 -4.24 -9.97 -8.76
N LEU A 170 -2.99 -9.53 -8.57
CA LEU A 170 -2.35 -8.51 -9.39
C LEU A 170 -2.31 -8.92 -10.86
N LEU A 171 -1.98 -10.19 -11.13
CA LEU A 171 -1.94 -10.71 -12.50
C LEU A 171 -3.35 -10.85 -13.11
N GLN A 172 -4.31 -11.43 -12.39
CA GLN A 172 -5.58 -11.88 -12.97
C GLN A 172 -6.67 -10.80 -13.08
N ASN A 173 -6.66 -9.82 -12.18
CA ASN A 173 -7.74 -8.83 -12.04
C ASN A 173 -7.43 -7.52 -12.76
N ASP A 174 -8.48 -6.73 -13.03
CA ASP A 174 -8.35 -5.39 -13.61
C ASP A 174 -7.88 -4.35 -12.60
N SER A 175 -8.25 -4.55 -11.33
CA SER A 175 -7.79 -3.76 -10.20
C SER A 175 -7.91 -4.57 -8.92
N LEU A 176 -7.18 -4.15 -7.89
CA LEU A 176 -7.19 -4.73 -6.55
C LEU A 176 -7.08 -3.64 -5.50
N ARG A 177 -7.67 -3.87 -4.33
CA ARG A 177 -7.57 -2.96 -3.18
C ARG A 177 -6.54 -3.50 -2.20
N VAL A 178 -5.53 -2.68 -1.94
CA VAL A 178 -4.45 -2.97 -0.99
C VAL A 178 -4.56 -1.98 0.16
N THR A 179 -4.50 -2.48 1.38
CA THR A 179 -4.56 -1.66 2.58
C THR A 179 -3.23 -1.67 3.31
N VAL A 180 -2.81 -0.48 3.71
CA VAL A 180 -1.68 -0.25 4.60
C VAL A 180 -2.25 0.14 5.96
N SER A 181 -1.89 -0.64 7.00
CA SER A 181 -2.35 -0.41 8.36
C SER A 181 -1.19 -0.37 9.35
N GLY A 182 -1.20 0.60 10.26
CA GLY A 182 -0.14 0.75 11.26
C GLY A 182 -0.52 1.72 12.37
N ARG A 183 0.25 1.72 13.46
CA ARG A 183 0.05 2.66 14.58
C ARG A 183 1.14 3.70 14.59
N MET A 184 0.77 4.95 14.38
CA MET A 184 1.72 6.07 14.39
C MET A 184 1.63 6.90 15.66
N ARG A 185 2.69 7.67 15.95
CA ARG A 185 2.72 8.60 17.08
C ARG A 185 2.76 10.04 16.58
N VAL A 186 1.86 10.86 17.08
CA VAL A 186 1.73 12.28 16.69
C VAL A 186 2.15 13.18 17.84
N LYS A 187 3.01 14.15 17.53
CA LYS A 187 3.46 15.20 18.44
C LYS A 187 2.82 16.53 18.02
N VAL A 188 1.96 17.05 18.87
CA VAL A 188 1.37 18.39 18.74
C VAL A 188 2.22 19.38 19.54
N PRO A 189 2.57 20.55 19.00
CA PRO A 189 3.27 21.57 19.77
C PRO A 189 2.46 22.08 20.96
N GLY A 190 3.15 22.52 22.02
CA GLY A 190 2.52 22.98 23.25
C GLY A 190 2.00 21.86 24.17
N VAL A 191 1.94 20.60 23.70
CA VAL A 191 1.53 19.45 24.51
C VAL A 191 2.71 18.51 24.72
N ALA A 192 3.04 18.17 25.97
CA ALA A 192 4.16 17.26 26.27
C ALA A 192 3.91 15.83 25.78
N LYS A 193 2.66 15.36 25.86
CA LYS A 193 2.23 14.01 25.49
C LYS A 193 2.28 13.80 23.96
N LYS A 194 2.64 12.57 23.56
CA LYS A 194 2.46 12.06 22.19
C LYS A 194 1.17 11.25 22.14
N PHE A 195 0.44 11.37 21.05
CA PHE A 195 -0.83 10.65 20.85
C PHE A 195 -0.60 9.49 19.89
N CYS A 196 -1.14 8.32 20.21
CA CYS A 196 -1.17 7.18 19.30
C CYS A 196 -2.41 7.30 18.43
N VAL A 197 -2.24 7.07 17.13
CA VAL A 197 -3.29 7.23 16.11
C VAL A 197 -3.17 6.05 15.17
N ASP A 198 -4.30 5.47 14.81
CA ASP A 198 -4.36 4.35 13.88
C ASP A 198 -4.33 4.92 12.46
N PHE A 199 -3.39 4.43 11.65
CA PHE A 199 -3.27 4.75 10.24
C PHE A 199 -3.81 3.57 9.46
N THR A 200 -4.88 3.78 8.70
CA THR A 200 -5.41 2.77 7.79
C THR A 200 -5.76 3.46 6.48
N LYS A 201 -5.09 3.05 5.40
CA LYS A 201 -5.32 3.59 4.06
C LYS A 201 -5.43 2.46 3.06
N THR A 202 -6.57 2.41 2.39
CA THR A 202 -6.84 1.51 1.28
C THR A 202 -6.60 2.25 -0.03
N VAL A 203 -5.80 1.65 -0.90
CA VAL A 203 -5.52 2.15 -2.24
C VAL A 203 -6.02 1.13 -3.25
N THR A 204 -6.79 1.60 -4.23
CA THR A 204 -7.15 0.79 -5.40
C THR A 204 -6.05 0.97 -6.44
N MET A 205 -5.40 -0.13 -6.83
CA MET A 205 -4.37 -0.13 -7.87
C MET A 205 -4.84 -0.94 -9.10
N PRO A 206 -4.47 -0.53 -10.32
CA PRO A 206 -4.72 -1.31 -11.53
C PRO A 206 -3.90 -2.61 -11.51
N GLY A 207 -4.51 -3.69 -11.97
CA GLY A 207 -3.85 -4.98 -12.18
C GLY A 207 -3.30 -5.15 -13.60
N LEU A 208 -2.70 -6.30 -13.86
CA LEU A 208 -2.04 -6.64 -15.13
C LEU A 208 -2.99 -7.21 -16.20
N ARG A 209 -4.26 -7.48 -15.85
CA ARG A 209 -5.30 -7.98 -16.78
C ARG A 209 -4.89 -9.24 -17.56
N ARG A 210 -4.24 -10.18 -16.89
CA ARG A 210 -3.70 -11.43 -17.46
C ARG A 210 -2.73 -11.19 -18.63
N LEU A 211 -2.07 -10.03 -18.66
CA LEU A 211 -1.17 -9.61 -19.74
C LEU A 211 -1.89 -9.60 -21.11
N ASP A 212 -3.16 -9.19 -21.13
CA ASP A 212 -3.96 -9.10 -22.35
C ASP A 212 -3.24 -8.27 -23.43
N GLY A 213 -3.19 -8.80 -24.65
CA GLY A 213 -2.38 -8.25 -25.75
C GLY A 213 -0.95 -8.80 -25.86
N LEU A 214 -0.61 -9.86 -25.12
CA LEU A 214 0.65 -10.59 -25.26
C LEU A 214 0.90 -11.02 -26.71
N ASN A 215 2.00 -10.59 -27.31
CA ASN A 215 2.27 -10.85 -28.71
C ASN A 215 3.72 -11.22 -28.98
N ILE A 216 3.93 -12.25 -29.79
CA ILE A 216 5.25 -12.60 -30.32
C ILE A 216 5.57 -11.67 -31.48
N THR A 217 6.74 -11.05 -31.45
CA THR A 217 7.25 -10.17 -32.50
C THR A 217 8.61 -10.67 -32.98
N GLN A 218 8.89 -10.49 -34.28
CA GLN A 218 10.19 -10.81 -34.89
C GLN A 218 10.67 -12.24 -34.57
N SER A 219 9.83 -13.23 -34.88
CA SER A 219 10.17 -14.64 -34.72
C SER A 219 10.93 -15.19 -35.91
N THR A 220 12.08 -15.79 -35.67
CA THR A 220 12.87 -16.58 -36.63
C THR A 220 12.77 -18.05 -36.24
N LEU A 221 12.39 -18.90 -37.19
CA LEU A 221 12.35 -20.35 -37.03
C LEU A 221 13.65 -20.94 -37.57
N ALA A 222 14.45 -21.56 -36.71
CA ALA A 222 15.62 -22.33 -37.12
C ALA A 222 15.16 -23.75 -37.47
N LEU A 223 15.26 -24.10 -38.76
CA LEU A 223 14.96 -25.46 -39.24
C LEU A 223 16.12 -26.42 -39.04
N GLU A 224 17.34 -25.89 -38.97
CA GLU A 224 18.54 -26.62 -38.56
C GLU A 224 18.68 -26.48 -37.04
N GLU A 225 19.09 -27.56 -36.37
CA GLU A 225 19.46 -27.46 -34.97
C GLU A 225 20.74 -26.61 -34.93
N GLU A 226 20.69 -25.43 -34.30
CA GLU A 226 21.93 -24.86 -33.77
C GLU A 226 22.42 -25.88 -32.75
N HIS A 227 23.40 -26.68 -33.16
CA HIS A 227 24.33 -27.26 -32.22
C HIS A 227 24.93 -26.03 -31.53
N ASP A 228 24.66 -25.86 -30.24
CA ASP A 228 25.40 -24.89 -29.44
C ASP A 228 26.86 -25.32 -29.62
N GLY A 229 27.59 -24.55 -30.42
CA GLY A 229 28.93 -24.89 -30.87
C GLY A 229 29.89 -24.80 -29.70
N ASP A 230 29.98 -25.88 -28.94
CA ASP A 230 31.23 -26.36 -28.39
C ASP A 230 31.93 -27.17 -29.50
N ASP A 231 32.25 -26.49 -30.62
CA ASP A 231 33.31 -26.93 -31.51
C ASP A 231 34.63 -26.53 -30.84
N ASP A 232 34.94 -27.21 -29.73
CA ASP A 232 36.31 -27.34 -29.26
C ASP A 232 37.04 -28.22 -30.28
N ASP A 233 37.49 -27.58 -31.37
CA ASP A 233 38.62 -28.06 -32.18
C ASP A 233 39.91 -27.99 -31.32
N ASP A 234 39.93 -28.68 -30.19
CA ASP A 234 41.15 -29.08 -29.52
C ASP A 234 41.37 -30.55 -29.86
N ASP A 235 42.13 -30.75 -30.93
CA ASP A 235 42.95 -31.93 -31.15
C ASP A 235 43.85 -32.13 -29.92
N ASP A 236 43.34 -32.78 -28.88
CA ASP A 236 44.19 -33.41 -27.87
C ASP A 236 43.57 -34.75 -27.47
N ASP A 237 44.30 -35.79 -27.89
CA ASP A 237 44.24 -37.12 -27.33
C ASP A 237 44.22 -37.02 -25.79
N ASP A 238 43.18 -37.53 -25.14
CA ASP A 238 43.35 -38.41 -23.98
C ASP A 238 42.01 -39.03 -23.57
N ASP A 239 42.08 -40.34 -23.38
CA ASP A 239 41.07 -41.18 -22.74
C ASP A 239 40.63 -40.58 -21.40
N ASP A 240 39.32 -40.39 -21.20
CA ASP A 240 38.66 -40.80 -19.95
C ASP A 240 37.12 -40.74 -20.11
N ASP A 241 36.53 -41.92 -20.03
CA ASP A 241 35.11 -42.15 -19.76
C ASP A 241 34.74 -41.45 -18.43
N ASP A 242 33.89 -40.42 -18.44
CA ASP A 242 32.98 -40.15 -17.33
C ASP A 242 31.70 -39.45 -17.80
N ASP A 243 30.59 -40.14 -17.53
CA ASP A 243 29.20 -39.78 -17.79
C ASP A 243 28.79 -38.45 -17.10
N ASP A 244 28.80 -37.33 -17.81
CA ASP A 244 27.94 -36.18 -17.49
C ASP A 244 26.77 -36.11 -18.48
N LYS A 245 25.75 -36.91 -18.17
CA LYS A 245 24.38 -36.65 -18.63
C LYS A 245 23.86 -35.38 -17.94
N ASP A 246 24.16 -34.22 -18.50
CA ASP A 246 23.28 -33.06 -18.31
C ASP A 246 22.32 -32.99 -19.51
N GLY A 247 21.06 -33.35 -19.24
CA GLY A 247 20.04 -33.53 -20.25
C GLY A 247 19.60 -32.20 -20.86
N GLY A 248 20.13 -31.86 -22.03
CA GLY A 248 19.71 -30.65 -22.75
C GLY A 248 20.14 -30.51 -24.21
N GLY A 249 20.64 -31.58 -24.85
CA GLY A 249 20.93 -31.57 -26.30
C GLY A 249 19.64 -31.41 -27.12
N GLY A 250 19.25 -30.17 -27.37
CA GLY A 250 18.08 -29.82 -28.14
C GLY A 250 18.06 -28.31 -28.35
N GLY A 251 18.87 -27.84 -29.30
CA GLY A 251 18.98 -26.43 -29.67
C GLY A 251 17.61 -25.77 -29.83
N SER A 252 17.52 -24.50 -29.43
CA SER A 252 16.30 -23.72 -29.61
C SER A 252 15.98 -23.60 -31.10
N ASN A 253 14.71 -23.82 -31.48
CA ASN A 253 14.28 -23.80 -32.88
C ASN A 253 13.35 -22.63 -33.21
N LEU A 254 13.08 -21.78 -32.22
CA LEU A 254 12.37 -20.52 -32.36
C LEU A 254 13.08 -19.46 -31.53
N PHE A 255 13.46 -18.37 -32.19
CA PHE A 255 14.07 -17.19 -31.57
C PHE A 255 13.22 -15.98 -31.86
N GLY A 256 13.11 -15.04 -30.93
CA GLY A 256 12.46 -13.78 -31.22
C GLY A 256 12.26 -12.94 -29.99
N TYR A 257 11.25 -12.08 -30.07
CA TYR A 257 10.87 -11.22 -28.98
C TYR A 257 9.41 -11.39 -28.62
N ILE A 258 9.07 -11.16 -27.36
CA ILE A 258 7.71 -11.12 -26.87
C ILE A 258 7.42 -9.73 -26.31
N THR A 259 6.34 -9.13 -26.82
CA THR A 259 5.83 -7.86 -26.29
C THR A 259 4.77 -8.16 -25.24
N VAL A 260 5.00 -7.67 -24.02
CA VAL A 260 4.17 -7.91 -22.84
C VAL A 260 3.57 -6.60 -22.34
N PRO A 261 2.24 -6.47 -22.38
CA PRO A 261 1.56 -5.33 -21.79
C PRO A 261 1.59 -5.34 -20.25
N ASN A 262 1.74 -4.15 -19.67
CA ASN A 262 1.60 -3.88 -18.25
C ASN A 262 0.61 -2.73 -18.06
N TYR A 263 -0.62 -3.09 -17.69
CA TYR A 263 -1.70 -2.13 -17.42
C TYR A 263 -1.63 -1.51 -16.02
N SER A 264 -0.72 -2.01 -15.18
CA SER A 264 -0.55 -1.51 -13.82
C SER A 264 0.41 -0.32 -13.76
N ASP A 265 0.39 0.40 -12.64
CA ASP A 265 1.38 1.44 -12.33
C ASP A 265 2.63 0.85 -11.64
N ALA A 266 2.76 -0.48 -11.64
CA ALA A 266 3.84 -1.21 -11.00
C ALA A 266 4.97 -1.51 -12.00
N THR A 267 6.21 -1.28 -11.59
CA THR A 267 7.38 -1.89 -12.22
C THR A 267 7.71 -3.19 -11.50
N LEU A 268 7.84 -4.30 -12.22
CA LEU A 268 8.07 -5.64 -11.66
C LEU A 268 9.29 -6.28 -12.31
N GLU A 269 10.36 -6.50 -11.55
CA GLU A 269 11.50 -7.32 -11.94
C GLU A 269 11.16 -8.80 -11.69
N ILE A 270 10.84 -9.53 -12.75
CA ILE A 270 10.40 -10.94 -12.70
C ILE A 270 11.58 -11.88 -12.95
N GLY A 271 12.49 -11.51 -13.85
CA GLY A 271 13.65 -12.32 -14.22
C GLY A 271 13.38 -13.26 -15.41
N ASN A 272 13.99 -14.43 -15.39
CA ASN A 272 13.84 -15.45 -16.42
C ASN A 272 12.60 -16.31 -16.15
N VAL A 273 11.81 -16.55 -17.19
CA VAL A 273 10.56 -17.30 -17.08
C VAL A 273 10.53 -18.45 -18.08
N ALA A 274 10.33 -19.66 -17.57
CA ALA A 274 10.09 -20.84 -18.37
C ALA A 274 8.59 -21.11 -18.48
N PHE A 275 8.13 -21.41 -19.69
CA PHE A 275 6.76 -21.78 -20.00
C PHE A 275 6.70 -23.12 -20.71
N ASP A 276 5.77 -23.98 -20.28
CA ASP A 276 5.25 -25.03 -21.13
C ASP A 276 4.31 -24.43 -22.17
N THR A 277 4.62 -24.68 -23.44
CA THR A 277 3.90 -24.11 -24.59
C THR A 277 3.00 -25.16 -25.21
N PHE A 278 1.72 -24.84 -25.35
CA PHE A 278 0.68 -25.73 -25.86
C PHE A 278 -0.02 -25.17 -27.09
N PHE A 279 -0.43 -26.06 -27.99
CA PHE A 279 -1.38 -25.79 -29.07
C PHE A 279 -2.48 -26.87 -29.03
N ASP A 280 -3.75 -26.45 -28.97
CA ASP A 280 -4.91 -27.35 -28.86
C ASP A 280 -4.75 -28.44 -27.78
N ASN A 281 -4.27 -28.03 -26.59
CA ASN A 281 -3.93 -28.90 -25.44
C ASN A 281 -2.78 -29.90 -25.64
N MET A 282 -2.16 -29.95 -26.82
CA MET A 282 -0.94 -30.70 -27.07
C MET A 282 0.27 -29.85 -26.64
N LYS A 283 1.14 -30.39 -25.78
CA LYS A 283 2.41 -29.75 -25.44
C LYS A 283 3.32 -29.76 -26.66
N LEU A 284 3.71 -28.58 -27.12
CA LEU A 284 4.66 -28.40 -28.22
C LEU A 284 6.09 -28.42 -27.70
N GLY A 285 6.33 -27.87 -26.51
CA GLY A 285 7.67 -27.83 -25.93
C GLY A 285 7.78 -26.74 -24.86
N VAL A 286 8.98 -26.17 -24.73
CA VAL A 286 9.32 -25.18 -23.70
C VAL A 286 9.70 -23.85 -24.36
N THR A 287 9.24 -22.75 -23.77
CA THR A 287 9.58 -21.38 -24.16
C THR A 287 10.19 -20.65 -22.97
N GLN A 288 11.37 -20.08 -23.16
CA GLN A 288 12.09 -19.27 -22.19
C GLN A 288 11.99 -17.79 -22.58
N VAL A 289 11.66 -16.93 -21.62
CA VAL A 289 11.67 -15.47 -21.75
C VAL A 289 12.69 -14.93 -20.76
N TYR A 290 13.61 -14.09 -21.23
CA TYR A 290 14.78 -13.66 -20.44
C TYR A 290 14.64 -12.24 -19.91
N ASP A 291 15.22 -12.00 -18.73
CA ASP A 291 15.41 -10.68 -18.11
C ASP A 291 14.12 -9.83 -18.04
N MET A 292 13.01 -10.47 -17.70
CA MET A 292 11.70 -9.85 -17.74
C MET A 292 11.55 -8.80 -16.63
N THR A 293 11.64 -7.53 -17.01
CA THR A 293 11.32 -6.38 -16.14
C THR A 293 10.13 -5.62 -16.73
N LEU A 294 8.94 -5.86 -16.20
CA LEU A 294 7.72 -5.20 -16.65
C LEU A 294 7.65 -3.78 -16.14
N GLN A 295 7.73 -2.80 -17.03
CA GLN A 295 7.47 -1.39 -16.73
C GLN A 295 6.04 -1.01 -17.13
N PRO A 296 5.42 -0.01 -16.49
CA PRO A 296 4.11 0.48 -16.89
C PRO A 296 4.05 0.82 -18.37
N GLY A 297 3.03 0.32 -19.07
CA GLY A 297 2.83 0.57 -20.50
C GLY A 297 2.66 -0.69 -21.35
N MET A 298 2.44 -0.50 -22.65
CA MET A 298 1.98 -1.57 -23.55
C MET A 298 3.11 -2.28 -24.31
N ASN A 299 4.34 -1.77 -24.24
CA ASN A 299 5.41 -2.12 -25.17
C ASN A 299 6.68 -2.64 -24.47
N ASN A 300 6.54 -3.46 -23.42
CA ASN A 300 7.71 -4.13 -22.84
C ASN A 300 8.14 -5.26 -23.76
N ASN A 301 9.36 -5.24 -24.27
CA ASN A 301 9.83 -6.22 -25.24
C ASN A 301 10.98 -7.05 -24.64
N PHE A 302 10.83 -8.37 -24.63
CA PHE A 302 11.80 -9.29 -24.04
C PHE A 302 12.27 -10.33 -25.05
N SER A 303 13.54 -10.74 -24.94
CA SER A 303 14.05 -11.83 -25.76
C SER A 303 13.42 -13.14 -25.31
N MET A 304 13.08 -13.99 -26.28
CA MET A 304 12.59 -15.33 -26.02
C MET A 304 13.27 -16.36 -26.91
N ARG A 305 13.40 -17.57 -26.37
CA ARG A 305 13.82 -18.76 -27.10
C ARG A 305 12.83 -19.87 -26.84
N ALA A 306 12.55 -20.71 -27.82
CA ALA A 306 11.73 -21.89 -27.61
C ALA A 306 12.27 -23.08 -28.38
N ASN A 307 12.05 -24.25 -27.80
CA ASN A 307 12.22 -25.53 -28.47
C ASN A 307 10.84 -26.16 -28.59
N LEU A 308 10.25 -26.07 -29.79
CA LEU A 308 8.89 -26.53 -30.10
C LEU A 308 8.89 -27.68 -31.10
N SER A 309 8.03 -28.67 -30.88
CA SER A 309 7.90 -29.83 -31.76
C SER A 309 7.40 -29.44 -33.15
N ARG A 310 8.23 -29.70 -34.18
CA ARG A 310 7.96 -29.28 -35.57
C ARG A 310 6.76 -30.01 -36.21
N ALA A 311 6.67 -31.32 -36.03
CA ALA A 311 5.63 -32.15 -36.64
C ALA A 311 4.19 -31.72 -36.26
N PRO A 312 3.84 -31.53 -34.98
CA PRO A 312 2.50 -31.06 -34.62
C PRO A 312 2.21 -29.63 -35.09
N MET A 313 3.22 -28.74 -35.12
CA MET A 313 3.04 -27.40 -35.69
C MET A 313 2.76 -27.45 -37.19
N LEU A 314 3.49 -28.28 -37.94
CA LEU A 314 3.27 -28.44 -39.38
C LEU A 314 1.89 -29.05 -39.67
N ALA A 315 1.46 -30.04 -38.87
CA ALA A 315 0.12 -30.60 -38.95
C ALA A 315 -0.96 -29.54 -38.64
N ALA A 316 -0.73 -28.66 -37.66
CA ALA A 316 -1.64 -27.58 -37.32
C ALA A 316 -1.82 -26.59 -38.49
N LEU A 317 -0.76 -26.29 -39.24
CA LEU A 317 -0.82 -25.38 -40.40
C LEU A 317 -1.70 -25.89 -41.54
N GLN A 318 -1.96 -27.20 -41.60
CA GLN A 318 -2.85 -27.80 -42.61
C GLN A 318 -4.32 -27.83 -42.16
N GLN A 319 -4.62 -27.47 -40.91
CA GLN A 319 -5.99 -27.46 -40.40
C GLN A 319 -6.65 -26.09 -40.60
N ARG A 320 -7.96 -26.07 -40.82
CA ARG A 320 -8.74 -24.81 -40.75
C ARG A 320 -8.89 -24.38 -39.28
N PRO A 321 -8.80 -23.07 -38.97
CA PRO A 321 -8.64 -21.94 -39.89
C PRO A 321 -7.17 -21.58 -40.22
N TYR A 322 -6.18 -22.32 -39.73
CA TYR A 322 -4.77 -21.95 -39.76
C TYR A 322 -4.13 -21.98 -41.16
N CYS A 323 -4.53 -22.92 -42.01
CA CYS A 323 -4.16 -22.95 -43.43
C CYS A 323 -4.66 -21.72 -44.20
N GLU A 324 -5.77 -21.11 -43.76
CA GLU A 324 -6.41 -19.97 -44.42
C GLU A 324 -6.02 -18.62 -43.78
N ASN A 325 -5.64 -18.61 -42.51
CA ASN A 325 -5.29 -17.38 -41.76
C ASN A 325 -3.81 -16.98 -41.90
N GLY A 326 -3.08 -17.62 -42.82
CA GLY A 326 -1.66 -17.37 -43.04
C GLY A 326 -0.75 -18.02 -42.00
N GLY A 327 -1.17 -19.11 -41.35
CA GLY A 327 -0.34 -19.89 -40.43
C GLY A 327 -0.16 -19.27 -39.05
N LYS A 328 -1.18 -18.55 -38.57
CA LYS A 328 -1.18 -17.92 -37.24
C LYS A 328 -1.75 -18.88 -36.20
N LEU A 329 -0.89 -19.41 -35.34
CA LEU A 329 -1.25 -20.43 -34.35
C LEU A 329 -1.40 -19.80 -32.95
N PRO A 330 -2.57 -19.92 -32.29
CA PRO A 330 -2.72 -19.53 -30.90
C PRO A 330 -1.99 -20.54 -30.00
N LEU A 331 -1.04 -20.03 -29.23
CA LEU A 331 -0.29 -20.78 -28.25
C LEU A 331 -0.80 -20.44 -26.86
N ARG A 332 -0.97 -21.46 -26.01
CA ARG A 332 -1.24 -21.31 -24.59
C ARG A 332 0.06 -21.54 -23.82
N LEU A 333 0.40 -20.61 -22.92
CA LEU A 333 1.61 -20.66 -22.11
C LEU A 333 1.24 -20.96 -20.66
N VAL A 334 1.99 -21.86 -20.01
CA VAL A 334 1.87 -22.14 -18.58
C VAL A 334 3.25 -22.04 -17.96
N ALA A 335 3.44 -21.09 -17.03
CA ALA A 335 4.73 -20.95 -16.38
C ALA A 335 5.07 -22.20 -15.55
N THR A 336 6.31 -22.64 -15.66
CA THR A 336 6.86 -23.79 -14.92
C THR A 336 7.92 -23.36 -13.92
N SER A 337 8.71 -22.34 -14.24
CA SER A 337 9.64 -21.69 -13.32
C SER A 337 9.76 -20.19 -13.58
N VAL A 338 10.13 -19.47 -12.54
CA VAL A 338 10.54 -18.06 -12.59
C VAL A 338 11.78 -17.94 -11.72
N GLU A 339 12.86 -17.40 -12.27
CA GLU A 339 14.14 -17.29 -11.61
C GLU A 339 14.72 -15.90 -11.82
N ASN A 340 15.29 -15.31 -10.77
CA ASN A 340 16.08 -14.08 -10.87
C ASN A 340 17.47 -14.34 -10.29
N GLY A 341 18.48 -14.43 -11.16
CA GLY A 341 19.77 -15.03 -10.80
C GLY A 341 19.58 -16.45 -10.26
N ASP A 342 20.16 -16.75 -9.10
CA ASP A 342 20.05 -18.07 -8.44
C ASP A 342 18.79 -18.23 -7.57
N GLN A 343 17.86 -17.27 -7.61
CA GLN A 343 16.68 -17.25 -6.75
C GLN A 343 15.44 -17.74 -7.50
N ALA A 344 14.84 -18.84 -7.03
CA ALA A 344 13.55 -19.32 -7.52
C ALA A 344 12.39 -18.51 -6.92
N LEU A 345 11.60 -17.85 -7.78
CA LEU A 345 10.53 -16.93 -7.40
C LEU A 345 9.15 -17.60 -7.46
N SER A 346 8.91 -18.51 -6.53
CA SER A 346 7.69 -19.34 -6.47
C SER A 346 6.37 -18.55 -6.51
N TYR A 347 6.35 -17.32 -5.98
CA TYR A 347 5.16 -16.44 -5.99
C TYR A 347 4.82 -15.94 -7.40
N PHE A 348 5.82 -15.67 -8.25
CA PHE A 348 5.60 -15.34 -9.66
C PHE A 348 5.28 -16.58 -10.49
N THR A 349 5.97 -17.70 -10.25
CA THR A 349 5.65 -18.97 -10.92
C THR A 349 4.20 -19.35 -10.68
N SER A 350 3.74 -19.30 -9.43
CA SER A 350 2.36 -19.64 -9.04
C SER A 350 1.33 -18.66 -9.62
N ALA A 351 1.67 -17.38 -9.75
CA ALA A 351 0.80 -16.41 -10.40
C ALA A 351 0.66 -16.71 -11.90
N LEU A 352 1.78 -16.79 -12.62
CA LEU A 352 1.78 -17.01 -14.07
C LEU A 352 1.24 -18.38 -14.47
N ALA A 353 1.46 -19.43 -13.68
CA ALA A 353 0.94 -20.77 -13.94
C ALA A 353 -0.60 -20.86 -13.86
N THR A 354 -1.23 -19.97 -13.09
CA THR A 354 -2.71 -19.91 -12.95
C THR A 354 -3.38 -18.99 -13.96
N ALA A 355 -2.59 -18.18 -14.68
CA ALA A 355 -3.12 -17.30 -15.71
C ALA A 355 -3.32 -18.07 -17.03
N ASN A 356 -4.46 -17.85 -17.69
CA ASN A 356 -4.70 -18.32 -19.05
C ASN A 356 -3.98 -17.41 -20.05
N LEU A 357 -2.66 -17.51 -20.11
CA LEU A 357 -1.85 -16.73 -21.04
C LEU A 357 -1.93 -17.34 -22.44
N THR A 358 -2.31 -16.53 -23.41
CA THR A 358 -2.35 -16.91 -24.82
C THR A 358 -1.63 -15.89 -25.68
N THR A 359 -0.86 -16.36 -26.65
CA THR A 359 -0.21 -15.51 -27.64
C THR A 359 -0.35 -16.14 -29.02
N VAL A 360 -0.06 -15.38 -30.08
CA VAL A 360 -0.15 -15.88 -31.46
C VAL A 360 1.24 -15.99 -32.05
N LEU A 361 1.60 -17.19 -32.50
CA LEU A 361 2.82 -17.43 -33.27
C LEU A 361 2.49 -17.34 -34.77
N ASP A 362 3.14 -16.41 -35.47
CA ASP A 362 3.05 -16.27 -36.92
C ASP A 362 4.10 -17.16 -37.61
N VAL A 363 3.77 -18.44 -37.73
CA VAL A 363 4.65 -19.41 -38.40
C VAL A 363 4.70 -19.15 -39.90
N GLY A 364 3.59 -18.67 -40.48
CA GLY A 364 3.48 -18.55 -41.93
C GLY A 364 4.39 -17.50 -42.54
N SER A 365 4.64 -16.38 -41.84
CA SER A 365 5.61 -15.38 -42.27
C SER A 365 7.04 -15.90 -42.22
N GLY A 366 7.38 -16.69 -41.18
CA GLY A 366 8.69 -17.34 -41.06
C GLY A 366 8.95 -18.36 -42.17
N LEU A 367 7.97 -19.21 -42.48
CA LEU A 367 8.12 -20.20 -43.55
C LEU A 367 8.20 -19.58 -44.95
N LYS A 368 7.53 -18.44 -45.18
CA LYS A 368 7.67 -17.68 -46.44
C LYS A 368 9.07 -17.10 -46.61
N ALA A 369 9.68 -16.64 -45.52
CA ALA A 369 11.07 -16.17 -45.54
C ALA A 369 12.07 -17.29 -45.88
N LEU A 370 11.69 -18.55 -45.61
CA LEU A 370 12.47 -19.75 -45.93
C LEU A 370 12.15 -20.34 -47.33
N GLU A 371 11.39 -19.63 -48.16
CA GLU A 371 11.01 -20.04 -49.53
C GLU A 371 10.39 -21.45 -49.63
N LEU A 372 9.76 -21.93 -48.56
CA LEU A 372 9.12 -23.25 -48.55
C LEU A 372 7.92 -23.34 -49.50
N PRO A 373 7.64 -24.52 -50.08
CA PRO A 373 6.58 -24.67 -51.07
C PRO A 373 5.19 -24.34 -50.49
N PRO A 374 4.27 -23.76 -51.28
CA PRO A 374 2.91 -23.40 -50.84
C PRO A 374 2.08 -24.57 -50.32
N SER A 375 2.49 -25.82 -50.62
CA SER A 375 1.84 -27.05 -50.14
C SER A 375 1.80 -27.17 -48.62
N VAL A 376 2.69 -26.47 -47.90
CA VAL A 376 2.70 -26.44 -46.43
C VAL A 376 1.41 -25.81 -45.85
N PHE A 377 0.77 -24.91 -46.60
CA PHE A 377 -0.48 -24.25 -46.19
C PHE A 377 -1.71 -24.82 -46.90
N GLN A 378 -1.60 -25.95 -47.61
CA GLN A 378 -2.78 -26.59 -48.17
C GLN A 378 -3.62 -27.20 -47.06
N CYS A 379 -4.89 -26.77 -46.97
CA CYS A 379 -5.80 -27.34 -46.00
C CYS A 379 -6.00 -28.83 -46.27
N SER A 380 -5.83 -29.67 -45.24
CA SER A 380 -6.25 -31.07 -45.30
C SER A 380 -7.76 -31.13 -45.55
N SER A 381 -8.19 -32.04 -46.44
CA SER A 381 -9.58 -32.20 -46.86
C SER A 381 -10.51 -32.61 -45.73
#